data_AF-A0A960XT88-F1
#
_entry.id   AF-A0A960XT88-F1
#
_cell.length_a   1.000
_cell.length_b   1.000
_cell.length_c   1.000
_cell.angle_alpha   90.00
_cell.angle_beta   90.00
_cell.angle_gamma   90.00
#
_symmetry.space_group_name_H-M   'P 1'
#
loop_
_entity.id
_entity.type
_entity.pdbx_description
1 polymer ?
#
loop_
_entity_poly.entity_id
_entity_poly.type
_entity_poly.pdbx_seq_one_letter_code
_entity_poly.pdbx_strand_id
1 'polypeptide(L)'
;MVRAPCSPCRGLELEIVLNRAGTRFYANALTRCIRPYQNDPELALVSLKVDGSEVRCLADRLEGGQRVYLGEELGEHLRAALCNGKTVTLEVGSHKEEIEPCDFVRHWNDLHCTAVCIDN
;
A
#
# COMPACT_ATOMS: atom_id res chain seq x y z
N MET A 1 -7.55 20.60 18.00
CA MET A 1 -7.20 19.74 16.84
C MET A 1 -6.43 20.61 15.85
N VAL A 2 -5.09 20.51 15.84
CA VAL A 2 -4.24 21.29 14.93
C VAL A 2 -4.00 20.41 13.70
N ARG A 3 -4.61 20.75 12.57
CA ARG A 3 -4.29 20.13 11.28
C ARG A 3 -3.23 20.99 10.59
N ALA A 4 -2.05 20.43 10.40
CA ALA A 4 -1.05 20.97 9.50
C ALA A 4 -1.65 21.12 8.08
N PRO A 5 -1.21 22.10 7.28
CA PRO A 5 -1.74 22.30 5.93
C PRO A 5 -1.46 21.03 5.10
N CYS A 6 -2.54 20.31 4.78
CA CYS A 6 -2.49 19.15 3.89
C CYS A 6 -1.90 19.61 2.56
N SER A 7 -0.73 19.05 2.20
CA SER A 7 -0.21 19.10 0.85
C SER A 7 -1.32 18.76 -0.15
N PRO A 8 -1.38 19.43 -1.31
CA PRO A 8 -2.47 19.26 -2.26
C PRO A 8 -2.61 17.79 -2.64
N CYS A 9 -3.81 17.26 -2.37
CA CYS A 9 -4.26 15.88 -2.51
C CYS A 9 -3.79 15.22 -3.82
N ARG A 10 -2.60 14.63 -3.84
CA ARG A 10 -2.14 13.71 -4.91
C ARG A 10 -2.00 12.29 -4.38
N GLY A 11 -2.70 12.01 -3.27
CA GLY A 11 -2.41 10.93 -2.35
C GLY A 11 -2.63 9.54 -2.93
N LEU A 12 -1.90 8.61 -2.31
CA LEU A 12 -2.21 7.19 -2.34
C LEU A 12 -2.91 6.85 -1.03
N GLU A 13 -3.83 5.90 -1.09
CA GLU A 13 -4.34 5.22 0.10
C GLU A 13 -3.86 3.77 0.07
N LEU A 14 -3.35 3.27 1.20
CA LEU A 14 -3.03 1.86 1.36
C LEU A 14 -4.27 1.11 1.82
N GLU A 15 -4.71 0.13 1.04
CA GLU A 15 -5.80 -0.77 1.39
C GLU A 15 -5.26 -2.19 1.62
N ILE A 16 -5.71 -2.81 2.71
CA ILE A 16 -5.33 -4.16 3.11
C ILE A 16 -6.59 -5.01 3.14
N VAL A 17 -6.62 -6.04 2.31
CA VAL A 17 -7.78 -6.94 2.20
C VAL A 17 -7.37 -8.32 2.68
N LEU A 18 -8.00 -8.80 3.76
CA LEU A 18 -7.89 -10.18 4.21
C LEU A 18 -9.09 -10.98 3.68
N ASN A 19 -8.82 -12.10 3.00
CA ASN A 19 -9.84 -13.05 2.58
C ASN A 19 -9.32 -14.49 2.77
N ARG A 20 -10.11 -15.49 2.34
CA ARG A 20 -9.75 -16.92 2.46
C ARG A 20 -8.46 -17.32 1.76
N ALA A 21 -8.03 -16.57 0.74
CA ALA A 21 -6.79 -16.83 0.02
C ALA A 21 -5.57 -16.14 0.67
N GLY A 22 -5.78 -15.27 1.66
CA GLY A 22 -4.73 -14.56 2.39
C GLY A 22 -4.91 -13.05 2.39
N THR A 23 -3.82 -12.34 2.67
CA THR A 23 -3.80 -10.88 2.76
C THR A 23 -3.24 -10.25 1.49
N ARG A 24 -3.95 -9.28 0.94
CA ARG A 24 -3.55 -8.54 -0.25
C ARG A 24 -3.41 -7.06 0.08
N PHE A 25 -2.38 -6.45 -0.50
CA PHE A 25 -2.09 -5.04 -0.33
C PHE A 25 -2.32 -4.30 -1.64
N TYR A 26 -3.01 -3.17 -1.56
CA TYR A 26 -3.32 -2.33 -2.70
C TYR A 26 -2.95 -0.88 -2.43
N ALA A 27 -2.42 -0.22 -3.45
CA ALA A 27 -2.28 1.22 -3.49
C ALA A 27 -3.39 1.81 -4.35
N ASN A 28 -4.24 2.64 -3.75
CA ASN A 28 -5.35 3.31 -4.43
C ASN A 28 -4.96 4.76 -4.70
N ALA A 29 -5.05 5.18 -5.96
CA ALA A 29 -4.82 6.56 -6.34
C ALA A 29 -6.09 7.39 -6.12
N LEU A 30 -6.01 8.45 -5.32
CA LEU A 30 -7.22 9.21 -4.94
C LEU A 30 -7.62 10.30 -5.93
N THR A 31 -6.79 10.58 -6.94
CA THR A 31 -7.00 11.75 -7.83
C THR A 31 -6.75 11.50 -9.30
N ARG A 32 -5.57 11.00 -9.66
CA ARG A 32 -5.18 10.73 -11.04
C ARG A 32 -4.88 9.25 -11.18
N CYS A 33 -5.24 8.66 -12.31
CA CYS A 33 -4.85 7.29 -12.59
C CYS A 33 -3.32 7.17 -12.62
N ILE A 34 -2.84 6.08 -12.04
CA ILE A 34 -1.47 5.61 -12.19
C ILE A 34 -1.25 5.25 -13.66
N ARG A 35 -0.17 5.82 -14.22
CA ARG A 35 0.22 5.57 -15.61
C ARG A 35 0.81 4.16 -15.75
N PRO A 36 0.62 3.53 -16.91
CA PRO A 36 1.26 2.26 -17.20
C PRO A 36 2.78 2.38 -17.21
N TYR A 37 3.46 1.28 -16.90
CA TYR A 37 4.90 1.18 -17.01
C TYR A 37 5.30 0.92 -18.46
N GLN A 38 5.96 1.90 -19.07
CA GLN A 38 6.37 1.84 -20.48
C GLN A 38 5.17 1.57 -21.40
N ASN A 39 5.21 0.46 -22.15
CA ASN A 39 4.18 0.07 -23.11
C ASN A 39 3.25 -1.02 -22.56
N ASP A 40 3.41 -1.44 -21.31
CA ASP A 40 2.57 -2.47 -20.71
C ASP A 40 1.41 -1.81 -19.93
N PRO A 41 0.17 -1.90 -20.44
CA PRO A 41 -0.98 -1.32 -19.77
C PRO A 41 -1.31 -2.01 -18.44
N GLU A 42 -0.87 -3.23 -18.20
CA GLU A 42 -1.26 -4.00 -17.01
C GLU A 42 -0.31 -3.79 -15.83
N LEU A 43 0.81 -3.08 -16.03
CA LEU A 43 1.83 -2.93 -15.01
C LEU A 43 2.05 -1.47 -14.60
N ALA A 44 2.44 -1.28 -13.35
CA ALA A 44 2.95 -0.02 -12.80
C ALA A 44 4.25 -0.28 -12.04
N LEU A 45 5.19 0.67 -12.13
CA LEU A 45 6.39 0.63 -11.29
C LEU A 45 6.06 1.18 -9.90
N VAL A 46 6.30 0.35 -8.89
CA VAL A 46 6.16 0.71 -7.48
C VAL A 46 7.53 0.77 -6.84
N SER A 47 7.73 1.77 -5.97
CA SER A 47 8.89 1.90 -5.11
C SER A 47 8.45 1.98 -3.65
N LEU A 48 9.11 1.19 -2.81
CA LEU A 48 8.93 1.14 -1.38
C LEU A 48 10.26 1.56 -0.72
N LYS A 49 10.26 2.66 0.03
CA LYS A 49 11.44 3.15 0.73
C LYS A 49 11.25 3.06 2.23
N VAL A 50 12.23 2.45 2.91
CA VAL A 50 12.24 2.23 4.36
C VAL A 50 13.67 2.46 4.86
N ASP A 51 13.85 3.35 5.84
CA ASP A 51 15.17 3.66 6.44
C ASP A 51 16.30 3.92 5.42
N GLY A 52 15.98 4.59 4.31
CA GLY A 52 16.95 4.88 3.24
C GLY A 52 17.24 3.72 2.27
N SER A 53 16.71 2.52 2.53
CA SER A 53 16.67 1.42 1.55
C SER A 53 15.49 1.60 0.60
N GLU A 54 15.65 1.21 -0.66
CA GLU A 54 14.60 1.26 -1.68
C GLU A 54 14.45 -0.11 -2.35
N VAL A 55 13.23 -0.62 -2.39
CA VAL A 55 12.84 -1.79 -3.18
C VAL A 55 11.92 -1.33 -4.30
N ARG A 56 12.16 -1.78 -5.53
CA ARG A 56 11.31 -1.47 -6.68
C ARG A 56 10.79 -2.76 -7.32
N CYS A 57 9.50 -2.79 -7.63
CA CYS A 57 8.90 -3.91 -8.34
C CYS A 57 7.87 -3.43 -9.37
N LEU A 58 7.58 -4.30 -10.33
CA LEU A 58 6.41 -4.14 -11.19
C LEU A 58 5.21 -4.76 -10.47
N ALA A 59 4.09 -4.05 -10.50
CA ALA A 59 2.88 -4.38 -9.78
C ALA A 59 1.67 -4.28 -10.71
N ASP A 60 0.65 -5.10 -10.48
CA ASP A 60 -0.51 -5.16 -11.37
C ASP A 60 -1.35 -3.89 -11.25
N ARG A 61 -1.57 -3.22 -12.37
CA ARG A 61 -2.39 -2.03 -12.52
C ARG A 61 -3.84 -2.45 -12.81
N LEU A 62 -4.70 -2.22 -11.84
CA LEU A 62 -6.09 -2.61 -11.84
C LEU A 62 -7.01 -1.39 -12.02
N GLU A 63 -8.27 -1.64 -12.37
CA GLU A 63 -9.34 -0.62 -12.40
C GLU A 63 -8.96 0.64 -13.19
N GLY A 64 -8.34 0.46 -14.38
CA GLY A 64 -7.92 1.58 -15.22
C GLY A 64 -6.78 2.43 -14.63
N GLY A 65 -6.06 1.91 -13.65
CA GLY A 65 -4.98 2.59 -12.94
C GLY A 65 -5.42 3.36 -11.70
N GLN A 66 -6.65 3.16 -11.22
CA GLN A 66 -7.06 3.67 -9.91
C GLN A 66 -6.53 2.82 -8.76
N ARG A 67 -6.23 1.54 -9.02
CA ARG A 67 -5.76 0.57 -8.03
C ARG A 67 -4.53 -0.16 -8.53
N VAL A 68 -3.58 -0.42 -7.64
CA VAL A 68 -2.40 -1.24 -7.94
C VAL A 68 -2.27 -2.33 -6.89
N TYR A 69 -2.18 -3.58 -7.32
CA TYR A 69 -1.89 -4.71 -6.44
C TYR A 69 -0.39 -4.85 -6.24
N LEU A 70 0.09 -4.71 -5.00
CA LEU A 70 1.52 -4.62 -4.70
C LEU A 70 2.27 -5.95 -4.85
N GLY A 71 1.55 -7.07 -4.98
CA GLY A 71 2.15 -8.41 -4.93
C GLY A 71 2.52 -8.84 -3.52
N GLU A 72 2.77 -10.14 -3.35
CA GLU A 72 3.03 -10.74 -2.05
C GLU A 72 4.36 -10.27 -1.45
N GLU A 73 5.43 -10.23 -2.25
CA GLU A 73 6.77 -9.83 -1.80
C GLU A 73 6.79 -8.39 -1.29
N LEU A 74 6.28 -7.43 -2.06
CA LEU A 74 6.26 -6.03 -1.64
C LEU A 74 5.29 -5.81 -0.48
N GLY A 75 4.14 -6.50 -0.48
CA GLY A 75 3.20 -6.50 0.63
C GLY A 75 3.82 -6.98 1.94
N GLU A 76 4.64 -8.03 1.89
CA GLU A 76 5.37 -8.56 3.04
C GLU A 76 6.45 -7.59 3.54
N HIS A 77 7.20 -6.94 2.64
CA HIS A 77 8.14 -5.90 3.03
C HIS A 77 7.47 -4.71 3.70
N LEU A 78 6.35 -4.25 3.14
CA LEU A 78 5.53 -3.17 3.71
C LEU A 78 5.00 -3.57 5.09
N ARG A 79 4.41 -4.76 5.22
CA ARG A 79 3.90 -5.30 6.49
C ARG A 79 5.00 -5.37 7.53
N ALA A 80 6.14 -5.96 7.20
CA ALA A 80 7.26 -6.11 8.12
C ALA A 80 7.79 -4.74 8.58
N ALA A 81 7.89 -3.76 7.69
CA ALA A 81 8.32 -2.41 8.06
C ALA A 81 7.34 -1.74 9.04
N LEU A 82 6.04 -1.75 8.72
CA LEU A 82 5.00 -1.14 9.55
C LEU A 82 4.85 -1.85 10.91
N CYS A 83 4.93 -3.19 10.94
CA CYS A 83 4.94 -3.96 12.18
C CYS A 83 6.13 -3.64 13.09
N ASN A 84 7.26 -3.25 12.51
CA ASN A 84 8.46 -2.86 13.26
C ASN A 84 8.48 -1.36 13.62
N GLY A 85 7.37 -0.64 13.45
CA GLY A 85 7.29 0.78 13.80
C GLY A 85 8.10 1.67 12.87
N LYS A 86 8.34 1.24 11.62
CA LYS A 86 9.06 2.04 10.62
C LYS A 86 8.08 2.81 9.74
N THR A 87 8.43 4.06 9.44
CA THR A 87 7.75 4.84 8.41
C THR A 87 8.15 4.35 7.03
N VAL A 88 7.16 4.22 6.15
CA VAL A 88 7.36 3.73 4.79
C VAL A 88 6.95 4.82 3.81
N THR A 89 7.81 5.10 2.83
CA THR A 89 7.40 5.90 1.67
C THR A 89 7.01 4.97 0.53
N LEU A 90 5.78 5.08 0.06
CA LEU A 90 5.26 4.36 -1.10
C LEU A 90 5.15 5.32 -2.28
N GLU A 91 5.80 4.97 -3.39
CA GLU A 91 5.79 5.74 -4.63
C GLU A 91 5.24 4.88 -5.78
N VAL A 92 4.24 5.40 -6.49
CA VAL A 92 3.66 4.73 -7.66
C VAL A 92 3.48 5.74 -8.79
N GLY A 93 4.34 5.66 -9.81
CA GLY A 93 4.40 6.65 -10.88
C GLY A 93 4.68 8.06 -10.33
N SER A 94 3.74 8.99 -10.50
CA SER A 94 3.85 10.37 -9.97
C SER A 94 3.22 10.55 -8.58
N HIS A 95 2.68 9.49 -8.00
CA HIS A 95 2.07 9.50 -6.69
C HIS A 95 3.09 9.09 -5.63
N LYS A 96 3.01 9.72 -4.47
CA LYS A 96 3.90 9.48 -3.34
C LYS A 96 3.10 9.68 -2.06
N GLU A 97 3.22 8.73 -1.14
CA GLU A 97 2.63 8.80 0.19
C GLU A 97 3.63 8.32 1.23
N GLU A 98 3.61 8.96 2.40
CA GLU A 98 4.37 8.56 3.57
C GLU A 98 3.40 7.93 4.57
N ILE A 99 3.63 6.66 4.88
CA ILE A 99 2.77 5.83 5.71
C ILE A 99 3.45 5.67 7.06
N GLU A 100 2.91 6.33 8.06
CA GLU A 100 3.33 6.16 9.44
C GLU A 100 2.73 4.86 10.02
N PRO A 101 3.50 4.12 10.83
CA PRO A 101 3.08 2.83 11.38
C PRO A 101 2.00 2.94 12.46
N CYS A 102 1.81 4.11 13.09
CA CYS A 102 0.82 4.43 14.14
C CYS A 102 0.18 3.20 14.84
N ASP A 103 -1.12 2.96 14.59
CA ASP A 103 -1.92 1.86 15.14
C ASP A 103 -1.92 0.60 14.24
N PHE A 104 -0.98 0.48 13.30
CA PHE A 104 -0.94 -0.59 12.30
C PHE A 104 -0.95 -1.98 12.94
N VAL A 105 -0.11 -2.22 13.95
CA VAL A 105 -0.04 -3.52 14.63
C VAL A 105 -1.38 -3.89 15.27
N ARG A 106 -2.06 -2.91 15.88
CA ARG A 106 -3.39 -3.13 16.47
C ARG A 106 -4.40 -3.52 15.39
N HIS A 107 -4.50 -2.72 14.34
CA HIS A 107 -5.44 -2.97 13.23
C HIS A 107 -5.14 -4.27 12.47
N TRP A 108 -3.85 -4.61 12.31
CA TRP A 108 -3.42 -5.86 11.71
C TRP A 108 -3.87 -7.07 12.53
N ASN A 109 -3.71 -7.01 13.85
CA ASN A 109 -4.15 -8.06 14.75
C ASN A 109 -5.68 -8.17 14.77
N ASP A 110 -6.40 -7.05 14.84
CA ASP A 110 -7.87 -7.03 14.82
C ASP A 110 -8.42 -7.71 13.54
N LEU A 111 -7.80 -7.43 12.39
CA LEU A 111 -8.16 -8.02 11.10
C LEU A 111 -8.02 -9.55 11.12
N HIS A 112 -6.94 -10.08 11.69
CA HIS A 112 -6.66 -11.52 11.72
C HIS A 112 -7.35 -12.25 12.89
N CYS A 113 -7.62 -11.58 14.01
CA CYS A 113 -8.41 -12.13 15.11
C CYS A 113 -9.87 -12.32 14.72
N THR A 114 -10.44 -11.38 13.96
CA THR A 114 -11.85 -11.47 13.50
C THR A 114 -12.06 -12.64 12.55
N ALA A 115 -11.06 -12.97 11.72
CA ALA A 115 -11.16 -14.08 10.76
C ALA A 115 -11.32 -15.46 11.44
N VAL A 116 -10.73 -15.66 12.63
CA VAL A 116 -10.79 -16.94 13.35
C VAL A 116 -12.18 -17.24 13.91
N CYS A 117 -13.03 -16.22 14.11
CA CYS A 117 -14.34 -16.38 14.75
C CYS A 117 -15.49 -16.70 13.79
N ILE A 118 -15.31 -16.57 12.47
CA ILE A 118 -16.39 -16.74 11.47
C ILE A 118 -16.46 -18.19 10.94
N ASP A 119 -15.42 -18.99 11.17
CA ASP A 119 -15.33 -20.38 10.69
C ASP A 119 -15.72 -21.45 11.75
N ASN A 120 -16.34 -21.05 12.87
CA ASN A 120 -16.94 -21.94 13.88
C ASN A 120 -18.47 -21.80 13.91
#